data_AF-A0A5J4PQ25-F1
#
_entry.id   AF-A0A5J4PQ25-F1
#
_cell.length_a   1.000
_cell.length_b   1.000
_cell.length_c   1.000
_cell.angle_alpha   90.00
_cell.angle_beta   90.00
_cell.angle_gamma   90.00
#
_symmetry.space_group_name_H-M   'P 1'
#
loop_
_entity.id
_entity.type
_entity.pdbx_description
1 polymer ?
#
loop_
_entity_poly.entity_id
_entity_poly.type
_entity_poly.pdbx_seq_one_letter_code
_entity_poly.pdbx_strand_id
1 'polypeptide(L)'
;SLDKSDIYEVKSFARPPELVMFVMASVCLLFNQPQTWEQTKKLMNAKFLGKLSDYDKDILNEKMKSKLKASYINSPKFQPEVVESVSKAAKSLCARVRTLYEYSEVAKEVAPKKSKSERINDETCSDE
;
A
#
# COMPACT_ATOMS: atom_id res chain seq x y z
N SER A 1 -6.51 -4.78 11.99
CA SER A 1 -6.76 -4.94 10.54
C SER A 1 -7.31 -3.63 10.02
N LEU A 2 -6.91 -3.23 8.82
CA LEU A 2 -7.35 -1.97 8.22
C LEU A 2 -8.79 -2.13 7.67
N ASP A 3 -9.70 -1.24 8.04
CA ASP A 3 -11.11 -1.30 7.65
C ASP A 3 -11.63 -0.01 6.97
N LYS A 4 -12.93 0.02 6.63
CA LYS A 4 -13.54 1.18 5.94
C LYS A 4 -13.59 2.43 6.83
N SER A 5 -13.74 2.27 8.14
CA SER A 5 -13.72 3.37 9.11
C SER A 5 -12.35 4.02 9.16
N ASP A 6 -11.27 3.22 9.15
CA ASP A 6 -9.90 3.72 9.10
C ASP A 6 -9.66 4.61 7.87
N ILE A 7 -10.17 4.20 6.70
CA ILE A 7 -10.07 5.00 5.47
C ILE A 7 -10.86 6.30 5.58
N TYR A 8 -12.05 6.26 6.20
CA TYR A 8 -12.86 7.45 6.40
C TYR A 8 -12.19 8.44 7.37
N GLU A 9 -11.62 7.95 8.48
CA GLU A 9 -10.83 8.75 9.43
C GLU A 9 -9.72 9.51 8.69
N VAL A 10 -8.88 8.79 7.94
CA VAL A 10 -7.77 9.42 7.21
C VAL A 10 -8.26 10.46 6.21
N LYS A 11 -9.38 10.22 5.52
CA LYS A 11 -9.94 11.21 4.57
C LYS A 11 -10.58 12.42 5.24
N SER A 12 -11.05 12.28 6.47
CA SER A 12 -11.74 13.34 7.20
C SER A 12 -10.81 14.49 7.62
N PHE A 13 -9.48 14.28 7.59
CA PHE A 13 -8.51 15.32 7.89
C PHE A 13 -8.61 16.48 6.88
N ALA A 14 -9.12 17.62 7.35
CA ALA A 14 -9.10 18.88 6.60
C ALA A 14 -7.65 19.34 6.34
N ARG A 15 -6.80 19.23 7.37
CA ARG A 15 -5.36 19.45 7.31
C ARG A 15 -4.63 18.28 7.96
N PRO A 16 -4.24 17.25 7.19
CA PRO A 16 -3.60 16.06 7.74
C PRO A 16 -2.26 16.39 8.42
N PRO A 17 -1.93 15.71 9.54
CA PRO A 17 -0.60 15.78 10.14
C PRO A 17 0.50 15.41 9.14
N GLU A 18 1.71 15.94 9.32
CA GLU A 18 2.83 15.70 8.40
C GLU A 18 3.11 14.21 8.21
N LEU A 19 3.09 13.43 9.30
CA LEU A 19 3.29 11.98 9.25
C LEU A 19 2.20 11.26 8.47
N VAL A 20 0.93 11.67 8.60
CA VAL A 20 -0.17 11.10 7.82
C VAL A 20 0.00 11.43 6.34
N MET A 21 0.35 12.68 6.00
CA MET A 21 0.65 13.06 4.61
C MET A 21 1.81 12.25 4.04
N PHE A 22 2.85 12.05 4.83
CA PHE A 22 4.03 11.29 4.44
C PHE A 22 3.67 9.84 4.15
N VAL A 23 2.84 9.22 4.98
CA VAL A 23 2.34 7.86 4.75
C VAL A 23 1.49 7.80 3.49
N MET A 24 0.57 8.72 3.31
CA MET A 24 -0.30 8.71 2.16
C MET A 24 0.41 8.99 0.83
N ALA A 25 1.45 9.83 0.86
CA ALA A 25 2.31 10.06 -0.29
C ALA A 25 3.02 8.76 -0.73
N SER A 26 3.45 7.93 0.23
CA SER A 26 4.02 6.61 -0.07
C SER A 26 2.99 5.67 -0.75
N VAL A 27 1.73 5.70 -0.31
CA VAL A 27 0.63 4.93 -0.92
C VAL A 27 0.35 5.44 -2.34
N CYS A 28 0.30 6.75 -2.56
CA CYS A 28 0.18 7.31 -3.90
C CYS A 28 1.32 6.85 -4.82
N LEU A 29 2.57 6.89 -4.35
CA LEU A 29 3.71 6.39 -5.12
C LEU A 29 3.56 4.89 -5.44
N LEU A 30 3.10 4.08 -4.50
CA LEU A 30 2.84 2.65 -4.70
C LEU A 30 1.85 2.41 -5.85
N PHE A 31 0.80 3.21 -5.97
CA PHE A 31 -0.17 3.13 -7.06
C PHE A 31 0.21 3.96 -8.31
N ASN A 32 1.47 4.39 -8.41
CA ASN A 32 1.98 5.26 -9.48
C ASN A 32 1.13 6.53 -9.70
N GLN A 33 0.59 7.08 -8.61
CA GLN A 33 -0.21 8.30 -8.58
C GLN A 33 0.62 9.50 -8.09
N PRO A 34 0.21 10.73 -8.43
CA PRO A 34 0.85 11.93 -7.89
C PRO A 34 0.73 11.98 -6.37
N GLN A 35 1.79 12.42 -5.70
CA GLN A 35 1.95 12.42 -4.24
C GLN A 35 1.32 13.66 -3.61
N THR A 36 0.08 13.95 -3.99
CA THR A 36 -0.66 15.11 -3.48
C THR A 36 -1.83 14.66 -2.61
N TRP A 37 -2.24 15.51 -1.66
CA TRP A 37 -3.38 15.20 -0.80
C TRP A 37 -4.70 15.05 -1.57
N GLU A 38 -4.86 15.80 -2.65
CA GLU A 38 -6.02 15.66 -3.53
C GLU A 38 -6.09 14.28 -4.19
N GLN A 39 -4.97 13.81 -4.76
CA GLN A 39 -4.90 12.49 -5.38
C GLN A 39 -5.01 11.37 -4.35
N THR A 40 -4.47 11.58 -3.17
CA THR A 40 -4.66 10.68 -2.03
C THR A 40 -6.15 10.44 -1.73
N LYS A 41 -6.93 11.51 -1.61
CA LYS A 41 -8.37 11.41 -1.32
C LYS A 41 -9.15 10.71 -2.43
N LYS A 42 -8.74 10.89 -3.68
CA LYS A 42 -9.30 10.20 -4.86
C LYS A 42 -8.96 8.70 -4.87
N LEU A 43 -7.72 8.37 -4.52
CA LEU A 43 -7.22 7.00 -4.45
C LEU A 43 -7.92 6.20 -3.35
N MET A 44 -8.14 6.81 -2.18
CA MET A 44 -8.88 6.25 -1.04
C MET A 44 -10.40 6.21 -1.28
N ASN A 45 -10.84 5.61 -2.37
CA ASN A 45 -12.25 5.34 -2.65
C ASN A 45 -12.70 4.01 -2.04
N ALA A 46 -13.98 3.66 -2.17
CA ALA A 46 -14.53 2.43 -1.62
C ALA A 46 -13.84 1.14 -2.12
N LYS A 47 -13.17 1.18 -3.28
CA LYS A 47 -12.44 0.05 -3.86
C LYS A 47 -10.97 -0.01 -3.41
N PHE A 48 -10.50 1.00 -2.67
CA PHE A 48 -9.09 1.11 -2.28
C PHE A 48 -8.60 -0.08 -1.46
N LEU A 49 -9.37 -0.52 -0.45
CA LEU A 49 -8.98 -1.66 0.38
C LEU A 49 -8.82 -2.94 -0.44
N GLY A 50 -9.75 -3.21 -1.36
CA GLY A 50 -9.62 -4.33 -2.31
C GLY A 50 -8.34 -4.22 -3.14
N LYS A 51 -8.11 -3.05 -3.77
CA LYS A 51 -6.89 -2.80 -4.55
C LYS A 51 -5.59 -2.92 -3.75
N LEU A 52 -5.62 -2.63 -2.45
CA LEU A 52 -4.45 -2.74 -1.57
C LEU A 52 -4.21 -4.19 -1.10
N SER A 53 -5.28 -4.96 -0.93
CA SER A 53 -5.21 -6.40 -0.65
C SER A 53 -4.71 -7.16 -1.87
N ASP A 54 -5.31 -6.90 -3.03
CA ASP A 54 -5.01 -7.52 -4.33
C ASP A 54 -3.84 -6.83 -5.07
N TYR A 55 -3.03 -6.02 -4.37
CA TYR A 55 -1.96 -5.27 -4.99
C TYR A 55 -0.92 -6.24 -5.57
N ASP A 56 -0.78 -6.22 -6.90
CA ASP A 56 0.16 -7.08 -7.60
C ASP A 56 1.59 -6.53 -7.50
N LYS A 57 2.51 -7.38 -7.02
CA LYS A 57 3.93 -7.06 -6.84
C LYS A 57 4.64 -6.75 -8.16
N ASP A 58 4.14 -7.27 -9.28
CA ASP A 58 4.71 -7.04 -10.61
C ASP A 58 4.46 -5.61 -11.12
N ILE A 59 3.60 -4.83 -10.44
CA ILE A 59 3.38 -3.40 -10.69
C ILE A 59 4.57 -2.56 -10.20
N LEU A 60 5.30 -3.02 -9.18
CA LEU A 60 6.46 -2.31 -8.65
C LEU A 60 7.67 -2.52 -9.54
N ASN A 61 7.96 -1.54 -10.39
CA ASN A 61 9.22 -1.50 -11.14
C ASN A 61 10.41 -1.02 -10.28
N GLU A 62 11.63 -1.29 -10.75
CA GLU A 62 12.87 -0.93 -10.05
C GLU A 62 12.99 0.55 -9.71
N LYS A 63 12.51 1.42 -10.59
CA LYS A 63 12.51 2.86 -10.39
C LYS A 63 11.61 3.27 -9.23
N MET A 64 10.41 2.68 -9.15
CA MET A 64 9.46 2.91 -8.06
C MET A 64 10.01 2.34 -6.75
N LYS A 65 10.56 1.12 -6.75
CA LYS A 65 11.19 0.50 -5.57
C LYS A 65 12.31 1.37 -5.01
N SER A 66 13.23 1.80 -5.87
CA SER A 66 14.36 2.66 -5.48
C SER A 66 13.87 3.98 -4.89
N LYS A 67 12.86 4.61 -5.52
CA LYS A 67 12.26 5.84 -5.01
C LYS A 67 11.53 5.63 -3.69
N LEU A 68 10.76 4.55 -3.56
CA LEU A 68 10.04 4.22 -2.34
C LEU A 68 11.02 3.97 -1.19
N LYS A 69 12.10 3.24 -1.44
CA LYS A 69 13.16 2.95 -0.48
C LYS A 69 13.83 4.23 0.01
N ALA A 70 14.31 5.04 -0.91
CA ALA A 70 15.07 6.25 -0.62
C ALA A 70 14.21 7.34 0.05
N SER A 71 12.96 7.51 -0.40
CA SER A 71 12.08 8.57 0.09
C SER A 71 11.30 8.19 1.35
N TYR A 72 10.96 6.91 1.54
CA TYR A 72 10.04 6.49 2.61
C TYR A 72 10.60 5.37 3.48
N ILE A 73 10.96 4.21 2.92
CA ILE A 73 11.30 3.01 3.73
C ILE A 73 12.47 3.24 4.69
N ASN A 74 13.52 3.92 4.21
CA ASN A 74 14.71 4.26 5.00
C ASN A 74 14.49 5.44 5.95
N SER A 75 13.35 6.13 5.86
CA SER A 75 13.06 7.28 6.72
C SER A 75 12.66 6.80 8.12
N PRO A 76 13.24 7.37 9.20
CA PRO A 76 12.82 7.07 10.57
C PRO A 76 11.38 7.56 10.84
N LYS A 77 10.87 8.50 10.03
CA LYS A 77 9.47 8.94 10.09
C LYS A 77 8.49 7.89 9.57
N PHE A 78 8.95 6.90 8.81
CA PHE A 78 8.12 5.86 8.19
C PHE A 78 8.19 4.53 8.96
N GLN A 79 8.17 4.61 10.28
CA GLN A 79 8.10 3.44 11.15
C GLN A 79 6.69 3.31 11.72
N PRO A 80 6.06 2.12 11.71
CA PRO A 80 4.71 1.93 12.24
C PRO A 80 4.53 2.49 13.66
N GLU A 81 5.53 2.34 14.52
CA GLU A 81 5.55 2.82 15.90
C GLU A 81 5.54 4.36 15.98
N VAL A 82 6.24 5.02 15.05
CA VAL A 82 6.28 6.48 14.96
C VAL A 82 4.97 7.03 14.40
N VAL A 83 4.37 6.33 13.44
CA VAL A 83 3.08 6.75 12.84
C VAL A 83 1.91 6.47 13.78
N GLU A 84 2.00 5.46 14.64
CA GLU A 84 0.97 5.12 15.62
C GLU A 84 0.63 6.29 16.54
N SER A 85 1.61 7.14 16.86
CA SER A 85 1.41 8.30 17.73
C SER A 85 0.47 9.35 17.12
N VAL A 86 0.22 9.30 15.80
CA VAL A 86 -0.68 10.24 15.11
C VAL A 86 -1.97 9.60 14.61
N SER A 87 -1.94 8.34 14.15
CA SER A 87 -3.15 7.62 13.73
C SER A 87 -2.89 6.11 13.59
N LYS A 88 -3.80 5.32 14.16
CA LYS A 88 -3.79 3.85 14.06
C LYS A 88 -4.08 3.38 12.63
N ALA A 89 -4.94 4.09 11.91
CA ALA A 89 -5.21 3.85 10.49
C ALA A 89 -3.95 4.07 9.65
N ALA A 90 -3.25 5.19 9.88
CA ALA A 90 -2.00 5.49 9.18
C ALA A 90 -0.89 4.49 9.51
N LYS A 91 -0.79 4.01 10.77
CA LYS A 91 0.13 2.91 11.15
C LYS A 91 -0.10 1.68 10.28
N SER A 92 -1.35 1.24 10.17
CA SER A 92 -1.71 0.04 9.41
C SER A 92 -1.36 0.19 7.92
N LEU A 93 -1.57 1.37 7.34
CA LEU A 93 -1.17 1.71 5.98
C LEU A 93 0.36 1.73 5.82
N CYS A 94 1.09 2.32 6.77
CA CYS A 94 2.55 2.35 6.77
C CYS A 94 3.12 0.92 6.79
N ALA A 95 2.65 0.08 7.71
CA ALA A 95 3.03 -1.32 7.77
C ALA A 95 2.74 -2.04 6.45
N ARG A 96 1.55 -1.84 5.87
CA ARG A 96 1.17 -2.49 4.61
C ARG A 96 2.10 -2.12 3.45
N VAL A 97 2.50 -0.85 3.32
CA VAL A 97 3.45 -0.41 2.29
C VAL A 97 4.84 -1.02 2.50
N ARG A 98 5.33 -1.06 3.75
CA ARG A 98 6.63 -1.68 4.07
C ARG A 98 6.63 -3.17 3.71
N THR A 99 5.59 -3.89 4.10
CA THR A 99 5.40 -5.30 3.77
C THR A 99 5.40 -5.52 2.25
N LEU A 100 4.63 -4.74 1.49
CA LEU A 100 4.60 -4.86 0.02
C LEU A 100 5.97 -4.60 -0.62
N TYR A 101 6.71 -3.60 -0.13
CA TYR A 101 8.07 -3.33 -0.59
C TYR A 101 9.01 -4.51 -0.31
N GLU A 102 9.03 -5.02 0.92
CA GLU A 102 9.89 -6.14 1.33
C GLU A 102 9.60 -7.40 0.52
N TYR A 103 8.32 -7.77 0.35
CA TYR A 103 7.92 -8.87 -0.52
C TYR A 103 8.42 -8.68 -1.96
N SER A 104 8.40 -7.45 -2.48
CA SER A 104 8.84 -7.15 -3.84
C SER A 104 10.36 -7.24 -4.04
N GLU A 105 11.13 -7.16 -2.97
CA GLU A 105 12.59 -7.34 -2.97
C GLU A 105 12.93 -8.82 -2.83
N VAL A 106 12.35 -9.51 -1.84
CA VAL A 106 12.58 -10.96 -1.61
C VAL A 106 12.11 -11.78 -2.81
N ALA A 107 10.97 -11.43 -3.44
CA ALA A 107 10.46 -12.13 -4.62
C ALA A 107 11.43 -12.13 -5.81
N LYS A 108 12.35 -11.17 -5.92
CA LYS A 108 13.42 -11.21 -6.93
C LYS A 108 14.48 -12.25 -6.60
N GLU A 109 14.81 -12.40 -5.32
CA GLU A 109 15.83 -13.32 -4.85
C GLU A 109 15.36 -14.78 -4.93
N VAL A 110 14.05 -15.04 -4.76
CA VAL A 110 13.46 -16.40 -4.82
C VAL A 110 12.89 -16.79 -6.18
N ALA A 111 13.19 -16.09 -7.28
CA ALA A 111 12.68 -16.44 -8.60
C ALA A 111 13.62 -17.37 -9.40
N PRO A 112 13.32 -18.68 -9.44
CA PRO A 112 13.30 -19.42 -10.68
C PRO A 112 11.84 -19.64 -11.08
N LYS A 113 11.44 -19.06 -12.22
CA LYS A 113 10.29 -19.46 -13.06
C LYS A 113 8.91 -19.50 -12.38
N LYS A 114 8.18 -18.37 -12.40
CA LYS A 114 6.71 -18.39 -12.54
C LYS A 114 6.26 -17.45 -13.65
N SER A 115 6.75 -17.71 -14.86
CA SER A 115 6.00 -17.42 -16.08
C SER A 115 4.85 -18.42 -16.15
N LYS A 116 3.64 -17.98 -15.75
CA LYS A 116 2.33 -18.50 -16.21
C LYS A 116 1.23 -17.81 -15.41
N SER A 117 0.71 -16.73 -16.00
CA SER A 117 -0.70 -16.38 -15.80
C SER A 117 -1.50 -17.46 -16.53
N GLU A 118 -1.77 -18.59 -15.88
CA GLU A 118 -2.80 -19.52 -16.32
C GLU A 118 -4.06 -19.17 -15.54
N ARG A 119 -5.03 -18.59 -16.26
CA ARG A 119 -6.42 -18.51 -15.83
C ARG A 119 -6.90 -19.94 -15.61
N ILE A 120 -7.42 -20.25 -14.42
CA ILE A 120 -8.39 -21.34 -14.26
C ILE A 120 -9.54 -20.76 -13.45
N ASN A 121 -10.68 -20.67 -14.14
CA ASN A 121 -12.02 -20.51 -13.62
C ASN A 121 -12.34 -21.72 -12.73
N ASP A 122 -12.62 -21.54 -11.45
CA ASP A 122 -13.31 -22.56 -10.65
C ASP A 122 -14.71 -22.07 -10.32
N GLU A 123 -15.59 -22.33 -11.27
CA GLU A 123 -16.98 -22.64 -10.97
C GLU A 123 -17.00 -24.16 -10.72
N THR A 124 -17.13 -24.55 -9.46
CA THR A 124 -17.69 -25.86 -9.13
C THR A 124 -18.70 -25.71 -8.02
N CYS A 125 -19.97 -25.70 -8.43
CA CYS A 125 -21.12 -26.11 -7.64
C CYS A 125 -20.88 -27.54 -7.11
N SER A 126 -21.08 -27.77 -5.80
CA SER A 126 -21.74 -28.95 -5.27
C SER A 126 -21.88 -28.87 -3.74
N ASP A 127 -23.10 -29.19 -3.34
CA ASP A 127 -23.68 -29.35 -2.02
C ASP A 127 -22.86 -30.13 -0.99
N GLU A 128 -23.01 -29.74 0.29
CA GLU A 128 -23.44 -30.63 1.39
C GLU A 128 -24.18 -29.82 2.47
#